data_AF-A0A7Y0SBJ8-F1
#
_entry.id   AF-A0A7Y0SBJ8-F1
#
_cell.length_a   1.000
_cell.length_b   1.000
_cell.length_c   1.000
_cell.angle_alpha   90.00
_cell.angle_beta   90.00
_cell.angle_gamma   90.00
#
_symmetry.space_group_name_H-M   'P 1'
#
loop_
_entity.id
_entity.type
_entity.pdbx_description
1 polymer ?
#
loop_
_entity_poly.entity_id
_entity_poly.type
_entity_poly.pdbx_seq_one_letter_code
_entity_poly.pdbx_strand_id
1 'polypeptide(L)'
;DPSDSNHTMVIVDSNDAIAPLISSPLNASYIGPIVYHADGGGVADREHISDLELVNRVRTGQVTYTDYNYEHPKIPQEMTQAGELDQDLKQFDYPGRYVDPL
;
A
#
# COMPACT_ATOMS: atom_id res chain seq x y z
N ASP A 1 -17.44 -3.18 -6.65
CA ASP A 1 -18.33 -2.03 -6.44
C ASP A 1 -19.49 -2.50 -5.56
N PRO A 2 -19.72 -1.90 -4.38
CA PRO A 2 -20.93 -2.20 -3.62
C PRO A 2 -22.16 -1.90 -4.49
N SER A 3 -23.06 -2.87 -4.62
CA SER A 3 -24.41 -2.61 -5.11
C SER A 3 -25.33 -2.39 -3.92
N ASP A 4 -26.48 -1.78 -4.15
CA ASP A 4 -27.48 -1.48 -3.12
C ASP A 4 -27.93 -2.74 -2.32
N SER A 5 -27.70 -3.94 -2.88
CA SER A 5 -28.07 -5.22 -2.27
C SER A 5 -26.89 -6.09 -1.85
N ASN A 6 -25.68 -5.90 -2.41
CA ASN A 6 -24.56 -6.85 -2.27
C ASN A 6 -23.21 -6.14 -2.06
N HIS A 7 -22.31 -6.83 -1.36
CA HIS A 7 -20.91 -6.44 -1.23
C HIS A 7 -20.00 -7.56 -1.75
N THR A 8 -18.97 -7.19 -2.50
CA THR A 8 -17.98 -8.13 -3.05
C THR A 8 -16.62 -7.82 -2.46
N MET A 9 -15.97 -8.83 -1.87
CA MET A 9 -14.57 -8.74 -1.48
C MET A 9 -13.69 -8.74 -2.73
N VAL A 10 -12.81 -7.74 -2.85
CA VAL A 10 -11.83 -7.64 -3.93
C VAL A 10 -10.45 -7.87 -3.33
N ILE A 11 -9.70 -8.83 -3.88
CA ILE A 11 -8.31 -9.13 -3.49
C ILE A 11 -7.40 -8.51 -4.54
N VAL A 12 -6.47 -7.65 -4.12
CA VAL A 12 -5.52 -6.94 -4.99
C VAL A 12 -4.11 -7.04 -4.43
N ASP A 13 -3.12 -7.08 -5.31
CA ASP A 13 -1.67 -7.17 -5.00
C ASP A 13 -0.86 -6.00 -5.56
N SER A 14 -1.49 -5.12 -6.34
CA SER A 14 -0.85 -4.02 -7.06
C SER A 14 -1.78 -2.82 -7.20
N ASN A 15 -1.20 -1.63 -7.30
CA ASN A 15 -1.97 -0.39 -7.43
C ASN A 15 -2.73 -0.31 -8.75
N ASP A 16 -2.20 -0.90 -9.83
CA ASP A 16 -2.83 -0.90 -11.16
C ASP A 16 -4.12 -1.75 -11.19
N ALA A 17 -4.28 -2.67 -10.23
CA ALA A 17 -5.51 -3.46 -10.07
C ALA A 17 -6.66 -2.68 -9.41
N ILE A 18 -6.40 -1.47 -8.89
CA ILE A 18 -7.41 -0.64 -8.24
C ILE A 18 -8.11 0.21 -9.31
N ALA A 19 -9.37 -0.10 -9.58
CA ALA A 19 -10.18 0.67 -10.53
C ALA A 19 -10.37 2.12 -10.03
N PRO A 20 -10.23 3.15 -10.90
CA PRO A 20 -10.45 4.54 -10.51
C PRO A 20 -11.93 4.81 -10.20
N LEU A 21 -12.16 5.72 -9.26
CA LEU A 21 -13.50 6.23 -8.97
C LEU A 21 -13.94 7.19 -10.07
N ILE A 22 -15.04 6.87 -10.74
CA ILE A 22 -15.57 7.68 -11.85
C ILE A 22 -16.61 8.67 -11.31
N SER A 23 -16.35 9.95 -11.50
CA SER A 23 -17.29 11.03 -11.22
C SER A 23 -18.32 11.16 -12.34
N SER A 24 -19.59 11.22 -11.96
CA SER A 24 -20.75 11.38 -12.84
C SER A 24 -21.76 12.33 -12.20
N PRO A 25 -22.69 12.92 -12.97
CA PRO A 25 -23.72 13.80 -12.39
C PRO A 25 -24.66 13.12 -11.38
N LEU A 26 -24.61 11.79 -11.26
CA LEU A 26 -25.41 11.02 -10.29
C LEU A 26 -24.72 10.85 -8.94
N ASN A 27 -23.39 11.00 -8.86
CA ASN A 27 -22.60 10.69 -7.67
C ASN A 27 -21.58 11.77 -7.28
N ALA A 28 -21.58 12.91 -7.97
CA ALA A 28 -20.69 14.04 -7.68
C ALA A 28 -21.40 15.38 -7.89
N SER A 29 -21.11 16.34 -7.01
CA SER A 29 -21.56 17.73 -7.11
C SER A 29 -20.88 18.52 -8.23
N TYR A 30 -19.68 18.08 -8.66
CA TYR A 30 -18.89 18.71 -9.71
C TYR A 30 -18.12 17.66 -10.51
N ILE A 31 -18.07 17.82 -11.84
CA ILE A 31 -17.28 16.96 -12.73
C ILE A 31 -15.95 17.65 -13.04
N GLY A 32 -14.91 17.23 -12.33
CA GLY A 32 -13.57 17.78 -12.44
C GLY A 32 -12.71 17.45 -11.22
N PRO A 33 -11.56 18.11 -11.04
CA PRO A 33 -10.72 17.93 -9.87
C PRO A 33 -11.48 18.27 -8.57
N ILE A 34 -11.30 17.44 -7.54
CA ILE A 34 -11.77 17.75 -6.18
C ILE A 34 -10.80 18.75 -5.56
N VAL A 35 -11.33 19.86 -5.06
CA VAL A 35 -10.53 20.95 -4.49
C VAL A 35 -10.30 20.76 -2.99
N TYR A 36 -9.17 21.24 -2.50
CA TYR A 36 -8.96 21.44 -1.07
C TYR A 36 -9.51 22.81 -0.65
N HIS A 37 -10.31 22.85 0.41
CA HIS A 37 -10.88 24.08 0.95
C HIS A 37 -10.84 24.01 2.49
N ALA A 38 -9.98 24.82 3.09
CA ALA A 38 -9.77 24.84 4.54
C ALA A 38 -10.94 25.50 5.29
N ASP A 39 -11.17 25.10 6.53
CA ASP A 39 -12.25 25.60 7.40
C ASP A 39 -12.12 27.10 7.78
N GLY A 40 -10.97 27.72 7.49
CA GLY A 40 -10.65 29.09 7.88
C GLY A 40 -11.28 30.20 7.03
N GLY A 41 -12.11 29.89 6.03
CA GLY A 41 -12.77 30.90 5.21
C GLY A 41 -13.97 30.35 4.44
N GLY A 42 -14.98 31.19 4.20
CA GLY A 42 -16.10 30.93 3.27
C GLY A 42 -16.97 29.70 3.56
N VAL A 43 -18.02 29.56 2.76
CA VAL A 43 -18.81 28.32 2.66
C VAL A 43 -18.50 27.72 1.30
N ALA A 44 -18.06 26.46 1.27
CA ALA A 44 -17.77 25.79 0.01
C ALA A 44 -19.03 25.64 -0.85
N ASP A 45 -18.87 25.81 -2.17
CA ASP A 45 -19.96 25.73 -3.16
C ASP A 45 -20.16 24.30 -3.69
N ARG A 46 -19.26 23.37 -3.37
CA ARG A 46 -19.21 21.99 -3.85
C ARG A 46 -18.50 21.07 -2.85
N GLU A 47 -18.56 19.77 -3.12
CA GLU A 47 -17.77 18.77 -2.38
C GLU A 47 -16.27 19.08 -2.49
N HIS A 48 -15.57 18.98 -1.36
CA HIS A 48 -14.17 19.37 -1.24
C HIS A 48 -13.49 18.52 -0.17
N ILE A 49 -12.16 18.55 -0.16
CA ILE A 49 -11.33 18.02 0.91
C ILE A 49 -11.13 19.15 1.93
N SER A 50 -11.50 18.94 3.18
CA SER A 50 -11.37 19.95 4.24
C SER A 50 -10.08 19.83 5.04
N ASP A 51 -9.47 18.65 5.09
CA ASP A 51 -8.26 18.38 5.84
C ASP A 51 -7.29 17.48 5.06
N LEU A 52 -5.99 17.73 5.24
CA LEU A 52 -4.92 16.99 4.60
C LEU A 52 -3.78 16.81 5.58
N GLU A 53 -3.52 15.55 5.95
CA GLU A 53 -2.41 15.17 6.80
C GLU A 53 -1.40 14.32 6.02
N LEU A 54 -0.10 14.58 6.25
CA LEU A 54 0.99 13.72 5.80
C LEU A 54 1.72 13.15 7.01
N VAL A 55 1.70 11.82 7.14
CA VAL A 55 2.39 11.11 8.22
C VAL A 55 3.62 10.40 7.67
N ASN A 56 4.79 10.79 8.19
CA ASN A 56 6.06 10.13 7.87
C ASN A 56 6.48 9.21 9.02
N ARG A 57 6.92 7.99 8.69
CA ARG A 57 7.39 7.01 9.67
C ARG A 57 8.65 6.33 9.16
N VAL A 58 9.67 6.27 10.01
CA VAL A 58 10.88 5.48 9.74
C VAL A 58 10.51 4.00 9.78
N ARG A 59 10.92 3.27 8.74
CA ARG A 59 10.77 1.80 8.64
C ARG A 59 12.11 1.20 8.26
N THR A 60 12.28 -0.08 8.53
CA THR A 60 13.44 -0.87 8.09
C THR A 60 13.55 -0.81 6.56
N GLY A 61 14.70 -0.39 6.04
CA GLY A 61 14.94 -0.34 4.59
C GLY A 61 15.41 -1.66 3.99
N GLN A 62 15.93 -2.58 4.80
CA GLN A 62 16.41 -3.89 4.33
C GLN A 62 15.87 -5.02 5.21
N VAL A 63 15.39 -6.09 4.58
CA VAL A 63 15.06 -7.33 5.26
C VAL A 63 15.85 -8.50 4.68
N THR A 64 16.35 -9.36 5.55
CA THR A 64 17.05 -10.59 5.21
C THR A 64 16.40 -11.76 5.95
N TYR A 65 16.04 -12.79 5.21
CA TYR A 65 15.51 -14.04 5.75
C TYR A 65 16.48 -15.18 5.39
N THR A 66 16.57 -16.17 6.28
CA THR A 66 17.31 -17.40 5.99
C THR A 66 16.60 -18.61 6.57
N ASP A 67 16.96 -19.79 6.07
CA ASP A 67 16.43 -21.07 6.54
C ASP A 67 17.49 -22.17 6.40
N TYR A 68 17.21 -23.37 6.92
CA TYR A 68 18.06 -24.54 6.77
C TYR A 68 17.31 -25.70 6.09
N ASN A 69 17.71 -26.01 4.86
CA ASN A 69 17.24 -27.20 4.14
C ASN A 69 18.24 -28.35 4.30
N TYR A 70 17.84 -29.41 5.02
CA TYR A 70 18.69 -30.58 5.27
C TYR A 70 18.95 -31.43 4.02
N GLU A 71 18.09 -31.37 3.00
CA GLU A 71 18.26 -32.09 1.73
C GLU A 71 19.33 -31.42 0.87
N HIS A 72 19.45 -30.09 1.00
CA HIS A 72 20.37 -29.27 0.25
C HIS A 72 21.21 -28.35 1.17
N PRO A 73 21.99 -28.90 2.12
CA PRO A 73 22.64 -28.12 3.19
C PRO A 73 23.76 -27.20 2.69
N LYS A 74 24.17 -27.35 1.41
CA LYS A 74 25.19 -26.53 0.76
C LYS A 74 24.61 -25.41 -0.11
N ILE A 75 23.30 -25.41 -0.36
CA ILE A 75 22.65 -24.35 -1.13
C ILE A 75 22.35 -23.18 -0.17
N PRO A 76 22.89 -21.98 -0.42
CA PRO A 76 22.55 -20.80 0.37
C PRO A 76 21.05 -20.51 0.29
N GLN A 77 20.40 -20.39 1.44
CA GLN A 77 18.96 -20.09 1.57
C GLN A 77 18.69 -18.63 1.98
N GLU A 78 19.73 -17.80 1.99
CA GLU A 78 19.59 -16.39 2.36
C GLU A 78 18.94 -15.61 1.23
N MET A 79 17.86 -14.91 1.56
CA MET A 79 17.19 -13.96 0.66
C MET A 79 17.21 -12.57 1.29
N THR A 80 17.58 -11.57 0.50
CA THR A 80 17.64 -10.18 0.93
C THR A 80 16.82 -9.31 -0.02
N GLN A 81 16.01 -8.43 0.55
CA GLN A 81 15.34 -7.35 -0.17
C GLN A 81 15.68 -6.01 0.47
N ALA A 82 16.05 -5.04 -0.37
CA ALA A 82 16.45 -3.69 0.03
C ALA A 82 15.65 -2.66 -0.76
N GLY A 83 15.12 -1.66 -0.06
CA GLY A 83 14.57 -0.43 -0.64
C GLY A 83 15.65 0.59 -1.00
N GLU A 84 15.22 1.81 -1.35
CA GLU A 84 16.14 2.90 -1.71
C GLU A 84 16.58 3.76 -0.52
N LEU A 85 15.79 3.77 0.56
CA LEU A 85 15.99 4.59 1.76
C LEU A 85 16.22 3.71 2.99
N ASP A 86 16.74 4.30 4.07
CA ASP A 86 16.83 3.71 5.42
C ASP A 86 17.52 2.32 5.48
N GLN A 87 18.57 2.13 4.67
CA GLN A 87 19.34 0.87 4.55
C GLN A 87 20.28 0.56 5.73
N ASP A 88 20.40 1.49 6.67
CA ASP A 88 21.19 1.33 7.89
C ASP A 88 20.46 0.49 8.95
N LEU A 89 19.13 0.57 9.01
CA LEU A 89 18.29 -0.29 9.83
C LEU A 89 17.92 -1.56 9.06
N LYS A 90 18.61 -2.66 9.37
CA LYS A 90 18.39 -3.96 8.74
C LYS A 90 17.64 -4.91 9.68
N GLN A 91 16.63 -5.58 9.16
CA GLN A 91 15.92 -6.64 9.87
C GLN A 91 16.39 -8.00 9.37
N PHE A 92 16.70 -8.89 10.30
CA PHE A 92 17.07 -10.27 10.02
C PHE A 92 16.12 -11.21 10.76
N ASP A 93 15.64 -12.26 10.10
CA ASP A 93 14.74 -13.23 10.70
C ASP A 93 15.06 -14.70 10.31
N TYR A 94 14.79 -15.62 11.23
CA TYR A 94 14.99 -17.07 11.10
C TYR A 94 14.05 -17.83 12.05
N PRO A 95 13.33 -18.88 11.59
CA PRO A 95 13.35 -19.43 10.23
C PRO A 95 12.44 -18.65 9.27
N GLY A 96 12.88 -18.45 8.03
CA GLY A 96 12.12 -17.77 6.98
C GLY A 96 10.86 -18.52 6.50
N ARG A 97 10.76 -19.83 6.78
CA ARG A 97 9.64 -20.72 6.37
C ARG A 97 9.43 -20.79 4.86
N TYR A 98 10.49 -20.55 4.10
CA TYR A 98 10.52 -20.80 2.66
C TYR A 98 11.24 -22.13 2.44
N VAL A 99 10.59 -23.08 1.75
CA VAL A 99 11.14 -24.42 1.50
C VAL A 99 11.78 -24.56 0.12
N ASP A 100 11.54 -23.61 -0.77
CA ASP A 100 12.01 -23.61 -2.16
C ASP A 100 12.56 -22.24 -2.56
N PRO A 101 13.82 -22.14 -2.98
CA PRO A 101 14.18 -21.30 -4.11
C PRO A 101 14.05 -22.16 -5.37
N LEU A 102 13.02 -21.91 -6.19
CA LEU A 102 13.08 -22.28 -7.61
C LEU A 102 14.07 -21.35 -8.32
#